data_AF-A0A2H0LP11-F1
#
_entry.id   AF-A0A2H0LP11-F1
#
_cell.length_a   1.000
_cell.length_b   1.000
_cell.length_c   1.000
_cell.angle_alpha   90.00
_cell.angle_beta   90.00
_cell.angle_gamma   90.00
#
_symmetry.space_group_name_H-M   'P 1'
#
loop_
_entity.id
_entity.type
_entity.pdbx_description
1 polymer ?
#
loop_
_entity_poly.entity_id
_entity_poly.type
_entity_poly.pdbx_seq_one_letter_code
_entity_poly.pdbx_strand_id
1 'polypeptide(L)'
;MSRIGKVYVVCAIDTEGPIQDPRKPDILDSWDRVDALIKDMTSKAYRCQYPDSEGKGLIYSWFILTLSGFKTNPFNRPMGYNIVHRHYLETHGQNFENYGDGIYWHYHQPAPSGIGNEWCRDWTHTNEYLNILAHLVLDEHFFPACFRAGGRIEDNDLSHWLEQWIPFDYSNCSGNVDWERRESDGKKLKEVCDWSRASRDWFPYHPSFEDYQISGNQRRWVFRCPDLASPVHQLSEADITEAFQRAQEGEDAVLAFFEHDRRDHVKDKIHQHACQTITRAAQKFQNVRWVYANAAEAAMKVLRLSKTQAPSFSIRIQSNNRLMITTSGDIFGTQPFTCAVIAGKYDILPLQVIGRGKWLSSAIPLDFLTKVGIAANHLGGQAGVSVFEWSEQTFHRVKKEGVLSL
;
A
#
# COMPACT_ATOMS: atom_id res chain seq x y z
N MET A 1 -4.15 -20.09 -32.83
CA MET A 1 -4.97 -19.05 -32.17
C MET A 1 -4.01 -18.13 -31.44
N SER A 2 -4.13 -16.82 -31.63
CA SER A 2 -3.37 -15.86 -30.81
C SER A 2 -3.74 -16.04 -29.33
N ARG A 3 -2.77 -15.86 -28.44
CA ARG A 3 -3.02 -15.85 -27.00
C ARG A 3 -4.01 -14.72 -26.70
N ILE A 4 -4.94 -14.96 -25.77
CA ILE A 4 -5.76 -13.91 -25.16
C ILE A 4 -5.23 -13.68 -23.73
N GLY A 5 -5.04 -12.41 -23.37
CA GLY A 5 -4.65 -11.99 -22.04
C GLY A 5 -5.81 -12.00 -21.05
N LYS A 6 -5.54 -11.63 -19.80
CA LYS A 6 -6.53 -11.48 -18.74
C LYS A 6 -6.49 -10.06 -18.15
N VAL A 7 -7.65 -9.52 -17.80
CA VAL A 7 -7.76 -8.27 -17.02
C VAL A 7 -7.87 -8.60 -15.52
N TYR A 8 -6.99 -8.05 -14.70
CA TYR A 8 -7.05 -8.09 -13.24
C TYR A 8 -7.60 -6.76 -12.74
N VAL A 9 -8.75 -6.79 -12.06
CA VAL A 9 -9.40 -5.59 -11.53
C VAL A 9 -9.00 -5.41 -10.07
N VAL A 10 -8.39 -4.27 -9.75
CA VAL A 10 -7.96 -3.91 -8.39
C VAL A 10 -8.80 -2.73 -7.90
N CYS A 11 -9.59 -2.95 -6.85
CA CYS A 11 -10.33 -1.90 -6.15
C CYS A 11 -9.56 -1.49 -4.89
N ALA A 12 -8.86 -0.35 -4.95
CA ALA A 12 -8.12 0.19 -3.82
C ALA A 12 -9.00 1.11 -2.97
N ILE A 13 -8.93 0.96 -1.64
CA ILE A 13 -9.57 1.86 -0.68
C ILE A 13 -8.50 2.46 0.22
N ASP A 14 -8.33 3.78 0.13
CA ASP A 14 -7.45 4.54 1.01
C ASP A 14 -8.24 4.88 2.29
N THR A 15 -7.80 4.38 3.46
CA THR A 15 -8.55 4.51 4.71
C THR A 15 -8.28 5.85 5.40
N GLU A 16 -9.01 6.90 5.02
CA GLU A 16 -8.80 8.25 5.53
C GLU A 16 -9.77 8.67 6.64
N GLY A 17 -10.85 7.91 6.83
CA GLY A 17 -11.94 8.20 7.77
C GLY A 17 -11.73 7.64 9.17
N PRO A 18 -12.55 8.09 10.14
CA PRO A 18 -13.48 9.22 10.04
C PRO A 18 -12.76 10.59 10.03
N ILE A 19 -13.43 11.62 9.50
CA ILE A 19 -12.94 13.01 9.51
C ILE A 19 -14.08 13.97 9.90
N GLN A 20 -13.87 14.79 10.92
CA GLN A 20 -14.83 15.80 11.36
C GLN A 20 -14.56 17.15 10.65
N ASP A 21 -14.96 17.26 9.38
CA ASP A 21 -14.87 18.51 8.61
C ASP A 21 -16.26 19.14 8.39
N PRO A 22 -16.63 20.20 9.14
CA PRO A 22 -17.97 20.81 9.03
C PRO A 22 -18.25 21.43 7.65
N ARG A 23 -17.22 21.59 6.81
CA ARG A 23 -17.34 22.14 5.44
C ARG A 23 -17.74 21.05 4.44
N LYS A 24 -17.70 19.77 4.81
CA LYS A 24 -17.89 18.62 3.93
C LYS A 24 -18.87 17.61 4.55
N PRO A 25 -20.18 17.88 4.48
CA PRO A 25 -21.21 17.04 5.13
C PRO A 25 -21.34 15.63 4.53
N ASP A 26 -20.81 15.40 3.33
CA ASP A 26 -20.71 14.11 2.64
C ASP A 26 -19.62 13.19 3.22
N ILE A 27 -18.75 13.72 4.10
CA ILE A 27 -17.72 12.95 4.76
C ILE A 27 -18.26 12.30 6.04
N LEU A 28 -17.91 11.02 6.23
CA LEU A 28 -18.21 10.26 7.43
C LEU A 28 -17.31 10.70 8.59
N ASP A 29 -17.94 11.09 9.69
CA ASP A 29 -17.35 11.82 10.82
C ASP A 29 -17.18 10.97 12.09
N SER A 30 -17.60 9.70 12.04
CA SER A 30 -17.52 8.75 13.16
C SER A 30 -17.25 7.32 12.69
N TRP A 31 -16.64 6.52 13.56
CA TRP A 31 -16.38 5.10 13.30
C TRP A 31 -17.66 4.31 13.03
N ASP A 32 -18.73 4.53 13.79
CA ASP A 32 -20.01 3.85 13.58
C ASP A 32 -20.51 3.97 12.13
N ARG A 33 -20.35 5.15 11.52
CA ARG A 33 -20.77 5.39 10.13
C ARG A 33 -19.81 4.74 9.14
N VAL A 34 -18.50 4.84 9.36
CA VAL A 34 -17.47 4.19 8.53
C VAL A 34 -17.65 2.66 8.57
N ASP A 35 -17.83 2.08 9.76
CA ASP A 35 -18.01 0.65 9.96
C ASP A 35 -19.31 0.14 9.35
N ALA A 36 -20.40 0.92 9.44
CA ALA A 36 -21.66 0.59 8.78
C ALA A 36 -21.50 0.54 7.24
N LEU A 37 -20.78 1.51 6.67
CA LEU A 37 -20.47 1.54 5.25
C LEU A 37 -19.59 0.34 4.83
N ILE A 38 -18.50 0.07 5.56
CA ILE A 38 -17.60 -1.05 5.27
C ILE A 38 -18.34 -2.39 5.38
N LYS A 39 -19.16 -2.57 6.41
CA LYS A 39 -19.97 -3.80 6.58
C LYS A 39 -20.89 -4.06 5.39
N ASP A 40 -21.50 -3.01 4.86
CA ASP A 40 -22.36 -3.10 3.67
C ASP A 40 -21.54 -3.44 2.41
N MET A 41 -20.50 -2.64 2.13
CA MET A 41 -19.59 -2.83 0.99
C MET A 41 -18.92 -4.20 0.97
N THR A 42 -18.63 -4.75 2.14
CA THR A 42 -17.92 -6.02 2.26
C THR A 42 -18.85 -7.21 2.45
N SER A 43 -20.18 -6.99 2.44
CA SER A 43 -21.18 -8.04 2.49
C SER A 43 -21.16 -8.89 1.23
N LYS A 44 -21.51 -10.17 1.37
CA LYS A 44 -21.66 -11.09 0.22
C LYS A 44 -22.64 -10.55 -0.82
N ALA A 45 -23.75 -9.98 -0.34
CA ALA A 45 -24.81 -9.44 -1.20
C ALA A 45 -24.30 -8.29 -2.06
N TYR A 46 -23.48 -7.40 -1.50
CA TYR A 46 -22.86 -6.31 -2.24
C TYR A 46 -21.76 -6.81 -3.20
N ARG A 47 -20.85 -7.67 -2.74
CA ARG A 47 -19.72 -8.17 -3.55
C ARG A 47 -20.17 -8.95 -4.78
N CYS A 48 -21.24 -9.74 -4.67
CA CYS A 48 -21.69 -10.66 -5.70
C CYS A 48 -22.66 -10.05 -6.72
N GLN A 49 -22.94 -8.73 -6.70
CA GLN A 49 -23.84 -8.11 -7.67
C GLN A 49 -23.28 -8.12 -9.10
N TYR A 50 -21.96 -7.99 -9.24
CA TYR A 50 -21.25 -8.01 -10.52
C TYR A 50 -20.14 -9.04 -10.45
N PRO A 51 -20.44 -10.34 -10.59
CA PRO A 51 -19.43 -11.37 -10.51
C PRO A 51 -18.46 -11.28 -11.69
N ASP A 52 -17.21 -11.68 -11.46
CA ASP A 52 -16.19 -11.75 -12.49
C ASP A 52 -16.35 -12.97 -13.42
N SER A 53 -15.40 -13.17 -14.34
CA SER A 53 -15.42 -14.29 -15.29
C SER A 53 -15.31 -15.67 -14.62
N GLU A 54 -14.96 -15.74 -13.34
CA GLU A 54 -14.88 -16.96 -12.53
C GLU A 54 -16.08 -17.09 -11.56
N GLY A 55 -17.06 -16.18 -11.64
CA GLY A 55 -18.22 -16.17 -10.75
C GLY A 55 -17.93 -15.61 -9.35
N LYS A 56 -16.77 -14.97 -9.15
CA LYS A 56 -16.35 -14.43 -7.85
C LYS A 56 -16.77 -12.98 -7.69
N GLY A 57 -17.07 -12.59 -6.45
CA GLY A 57 -17.43 -11.21 -6.12
C GLY A 57 -16.21 -10.30 -6.00
N LEU A 58 -16.49 -9.00 -5.83
CA LEU A 58 -15.49 -7.95 -5.64
C LEU A 58 -14.51 -8.28 -4.50
N ILE A 59 -13.22 -8.02 -4.73
CA ILE A 59 -12.12 -8.11 -3.76
C ILE A 59 -11.53 -6.71 -3.57
N TYR A 60 -11.25 -6.33 -2.33
CA TYR A 60 -10.69 -5.03 -1.98
C TYR A 60 -9.19 -5.09 -1.68
N SER A 61 -8.53 -3.97 -1.92
CA SER A 61 -7.18 -3.67 -1.42
C SER A 61 -7.28 -2.49 -0.46
N TRP A 62 -7.20 -2.76 0.84
CA TRP A 62 -7.29 -1.75 1.88
C TRP A 62 -5.91 -1.16 2.13
N PHE A 63 -5.69 0.07 1.68
CA PHE A 63 -4.46 0.81 1.94
C PHE A 63 -4.67 1.61 3.22
N ILE A 64 -4.13 1.06 4.31
CA ILE A 64 -4.35 1.54 5.66
C ILE A 64 -3.49 2.76 5.93
N LEU A 65 -4.12 3.88 6.28
CA LEU A 65 -3.45 5.09 6.70
C LEU A 65 -3.00 4.99 8.16
N THR A 66 -1.77 5.40 8.43
CA THR A 66 -1.37 5.82 9.78
C THR A 66 -1.14 7.32 9.77
N LEU A 67 -1.83 8.04 10.66
CA LEU A 67 -1.73 9.49 10.76
C LEU A 67 -0.98 9.85 12.06
N SER A 68 0.28 10.23 11.93
CA SER A 68 1.16 10.60 13.05
C SER A 68 2.16 11.69 12.64
N GLY A 69 2.93 12.22 13.58
CA GLY A 69 3.89 13.31 13.33
C GLY A 69 3.28 14.72 13.22
N PHE A 70 1.99 14.89 13.55
CA PHE A 70 1.31 16.18 13.55
C PHE A 70 1.30 16.83 14.95
N LYS A 71 1.28 18.17 14.98
CA LYS A 71 1.19 19.01 16.19
C LYS A 71 -0.26 19.30 16.60
N THR A 72 -1.18 19.36 15.63
CA THR A 72 -2.60 19.64 15.88
C THR A 72 -3.50 18.67 15.12
N ASN A 73 -4.73 18.48 15.58
CA ASN A 73 -5.72 17.61 14.95
C ASN A 73 -7.06 18.33 14.77
N PRO A 74 -7.15 19.31 13.86
CA PRO A 74 -8.34 20.16 13.74
C PRO A 74 -9.60 19.43 13.27
N PHE A 75 -9.47 18.23 12.70
CA PHE A 75 -10.60 17.43 12.20
C PHE A 75 -10.83 16.14 12.99
N ASN A 76 -10.28 16.07 14.21
CA ASN A 76 -10.42 14.93 15.13
C ASN A 76 -10.22 13.56 14.46
N ARG A 77 -9.22 13.46 13.57
CA ARG A 77 -8.87 12.23 12.86
C ARG A 77 -8.25 11.23 13.84
N PRO A 78 -8.35 9.91 13.59
CA PRO A 78 -7.74 8.89 14.45
C PRO A 78 -6.20 8.89 14.34
N MET A 79 -5.56 9.86 15.02
CA MET A 79 -4.10 10.02 15.01
C MET A 79 -3.39 9.16 16.04
N GLY A 80 -2.31 8.52 15.60
CA GLY A 80 -1.45 7.69 16.43
C GLY A 80 -1.02 6.41 15.71
N TYR A 81 0.04 5.78 16.22
CA TYR A 81 0.55 4.54 15.65
C TYR A 81 -0.47 3.41 15.79
N ASN A 82 -0.65 2.66 14.70
CA ASN A 82 -1.48 1.46 14.62
C ASN A 82 -2.98 1.63 14.94
N ILE A 83 -3.48 2.85 15.20
CA ILE A 83 -4.90 3.05 15.60
C ILE A 83 -5.84 2.56 14.50
N VAL A 84 -5.71 3.09 13.28
CA VAL A 84 -6.56 2.70 12.14
C VAL A 84 -6.31 1.24 11.76
N HIS A 85 -5.04 0.80 11.78
CA HIS A 85 -4.66 -0.58 11.48
C HIS A 85 -5.34 -1.59 12.40
N ARG A 86 -5.26 -1.38 13.73
CA ARG A 86 -5.93 -2.23 14.72
C ARG A 86 -7.44 -2.17 14.56
N HIS A 87 -8.02 -0.97 14.45
CA HIS A 87 -9.47 -0.82 14.27
C HIS A 87 -9.99 -1.65 13.10
N TYR A 88 -9.34 -1.54 11.93
CA TYR A 88 -9.73 -2.28 10.73
C TYR A 88 -9.57 -3.80 10.89
N LEU A 89 -8.44 -4.27 11.41
CA LEU A 89 -8.20 -5.72 11.54
C LEU A 89 -9.05 -6.35 12.63
N GLU A 90 -9.25 -5.67 13.77
CA GLU A 90 -10.09 -6.15 14.86
C GLU A 90 -11.57 -6.18 14.46
N THR A 91 -12.04 -5.17 13.72
CA THR A 91 -13.46 -5.04 13.35
C THR A 91 -13.83 -5.84 12.11
N HIS A 92 -12.98 -5.86 11.08
CA HIS A 92 -13.30 -6.37 9.75
C HIS A 92 -12.36 -7.47 9.25
N GLY A 93 -11.25 -7.74 9.95
CA GLY A 93 -10.19 -8.65 9.49
C GLY A 93 -10.67 -10.05 9.13
N GLN A 94 -11.59 -10.63 9.91
CA GLN A 94 -12.13 -11.97 9.57
C GLN A 94 -12.89 -11.97 8.26
N ASN A 95 -13.62 -10.89 7.98
CA ASN A 95 -14.32 -10.77 6.71
C ASN A 95 -13.33 -10.56 5.55
N PHE A 96 -12.30 -9.74 5.75
CA PHE A 96 -11.24 -9.54 4.76
C PHE A 96 -10.57 -10.85 4.37
N GLU A 97 -10.22 -11.69 5.35
CA GLU A 97 -9.61 -13.01 5.10
C GLU A 97 -10.54 -13.96 4.35
N ASN A 98 -11.81 -14.02 4.75
CA ASN A 98 -12.81 -14.89 4.11
C ASN A 98 -13.00 -14.60 2.62
N TYR A 99 -12.76 -13.36 2.18
CA TYR A 99 -12.92 -12.94 0.78
C TYR A 99 -11.59 -12.69 0.05
N GLY A 100 -10.44 -12.82 0.72
CA GLY A 100 -9.12 -12.59 0.14
C GLY A 100 -8.80 -11.12 -0.13
N ASP A 101 -9.40 -10.19 0.64
CA ASP A 101 -9.01 -8.79 0.59
C ASP A 101 -7.56 -8.62 1.06
N GLY A 102 -6.84 -7.66 0.47
CA GLY A 102 -5.46 -7.37 0.85
C GLY A 102 -5.34 -6.16 1.77
N ILE A 103 -4.37 -6.18 2.67
CA ILE A 103 -4.04 -5.09 3.60
C ILE A 103 -2.67 -4.51 3.24
N TYR A 104 -2.62 -3.21 2.98
CA TYR A 104 -1.46 -2.51 2.44
C TYR A 104 -1.30 -1.14 3.11
N TRP A 105 -0.30 -0.37 2.69
CA TRP A 105 0.04 0.86 3.37
C TRP A 105 -0.27 2.11 2.55
N HIS A 106 -1.04 3.01 3.15
CA HIS A 106 -1.28 4.37 2.68
C HIS A 106 -0.54 5.35 3.58
N TYR A 107 0.13 6.35 3.00
CA TYR A 107 0.88 7.31 3.80
C TYR A 107 0.86 8.72 3.24
N HIS A 108 0.59 9.69 4.11
CA HIS A 108 0.71 11.12 3.84
C HIS A 108 1.92 11.66 4.60
N GLN A 109 2.85 12.29 3.88
CA GLN A 109 4.00 12.96 4.49
C GLN A 109 3.55 14.23 5.24
N PRO A 110 3.77 14.35 6.57
CA PRO A 110 3.35 15.52 7.33
C PRO A 110 3.99 16.81 6.82
N ALA A 111 3.19 17.87 6.68
CA ALA A 111 3.69 19.19 6.29
C ALA A 111 4.45 19.90 7.44
N PRO A 112 5.36 20.85 7.12
CA PRO A 112 6.08 21.65 8.13
C PRO A 112 5.20 22.42 9.12
N SER A 113 3.96 22.75 8.73
CA SER A 113 2.97 23.36 9.62
C SER A 113 2.65 22.47 10.83
N GLY A 114 2.75 21.15 10.67
CA GLY A 114 2.32 20.15 11.64
C GLY A 114 0.81 20.10 11.81
N ILE A 115 0.03 20.71 10.91
CA ILE A 115 -1.44 20.68 11.00
C ILE A 115 -1.95 19.35 10.46
N GLY A 116 -2.73 18.68 11.30
CA GLY A 116 -3.31 17.37 11.03
C GLY A 116 -4.44 17.35 10.00
N ASN A 117 -4.11 17.74 8.77
CA ASN A 117 -4.82 17.56 7.49
C ASN A 117 -4.04 18.22 6.34
N GLU A 118 -2.76 18.51 6.54
CA GLU A 118 -1.89 19.12 5.57
C GLU A 118 -0.71 18.18 5.31
N TRP A 119 -0.39 17.99 4.04
CA TRP A 119 0.67 17.11 3.59
C TRP A 119 1.63 17.87 2.69
N CYS A 120 2.89 17.44 2.66
CA CYS A 120 3.91 18.03 1.79
C CYS A 120 4.49 17.02 0.82
N ARG A 121 5.09 17.57 -0.24
CA ARG A 121 5.82 16.79 -1.25
C ARG A 121 7.22 16.38 -0.80
N ASP A 122 7.86 17.17 0.05
CA ASP A 122 9.22 16.92 0.50
C ASP A 122 9.29 15.68 1.41
N TRP A 123 9.69 14.55 0.83
CA TRP A 123 9.87 13.29 1.55
C TRP A 123 10.91 13.38 2.67
N THR A 124 11.90 14.26 2.52
CA THR A 124 13.02 14.40 3.47
C THR A 124 12.68 15.25 4.68
N HIS A 125 11.54 15.94 4.67
CA HIS A 125 11.15 16.86 5.74
C HIS A 125 11.05 16.20 7.12
N THR A 126 10.54 14.97 7.18
CA THR A 126 10.43 14.17 8.41
C THR A 126 10.60 12.70 8.10
N ASN A 127 11.13 11.95 9.07
CA ASN A 127 11.30 10.50 9.00
C ASN A 127 10.13 9.74 9.66
N GLU A 128 8.96 10.37 9.78
CA GLU A 128 7.83 9.78 10.49
C GLU A 128 7.36 8.45 9.89
N TYR A 129 7.50 8.28 8.57
CA TYR A 129 7.28 7.02 7.89
C TYR A 129 8.11 5.85 8.45
N LEU A 130 9.35 6.11 8.92
CA LEU A 130 10.18 5.10 9.56
C LEU A 130 9.61 4.69 10.92
N ASN A 131 9.14 5.65 11.71
CA ASN A 131 8.52 5.39 13.02
C ASN A 131 7.26 4.55 12.85
N ILE A 132 6.41 4.89 11.88
CA ILE A 132 5.20 4.14 11.55
C ILE A 132 5.55 2.69 11.20
N LEU A 133 6.52 2.47 10.32
CA LEU A 133 6.94 1.11 9.95
C LEU A 133 7.57 0.36 11.11
N ALA A 134 8.32 1.03 11.98
CA ALA A 134 8.86 0.41 13.18
C ALA A 134 7.73 -0.11 14.09
N HIS A 135 6.68 0.68 14.30
CA HIS A 135 5.49 0.28 15.05
C HIS A 135 4.72 -0.85 14.37
N LEU A 136 4.53 -0.80 13.04
CA LEU A 136 3.88 -1.90 12.30
C LEU A 136 4.68 -3.21 12.42
N VAL A 137 6.01 -3.15 12.36
CA VAL A 137 6.87 -4.34 12.45
C VAL A 137 6.91 -4.89 13.87
N LEU A 138 7.18 -4.05 14.87
CA LEU A 138 7.41 -4.48 16.25
C LEU A 138 6.12 -4.84 16.98
N ASP A 139 5.05 -4.10 16.73
CA ASP A 139 3.79 -4.24 17.46
C ASP A 139 2.80 -5.10 16.67
N GLU A 140 2.65 -4.85 15.37
CA GLU A 140 1.65 -5.51 14.53
C GLU A 140 2.19 -6.72 13.75
N HIS A 141 3.51 -6.98 13.81
CA HIS A 141 4.18 -8.01 12.99
C HIS A 141 3.81 -7.89 11.50
N PHE A 142 3.65 -6.67 11.02
CA PHE A 142 3.18 -6.36 9.67
C PHE A 142 4.26 -5.60 8.89
N PHE A 143 4.37 -5.90 7.59
CA PHE A 143 5.21 -5.16 6.68
C PHE A 143 4.54 -5.10 5.30
N PRO A 144 4.36 -3.90 4.72
CA PRO A 144 3.55 -3.77 3.52
C PRO A 144 4.32 -4.23 2.27
N ALA A 145 3.64 -4.98 1.41
CA ALA A 145 4.12 -5.32 0.06
C ALA A 145 3.66 -4.33 -1.02
N CYS A 146 2.57 -3.61 -0.76
CA CYS A 146 2.04 -2.59 -1.64
C CYS A 146 1.96 -1.23 -0.94
N PHE A 147 2.17 -0.17 -1.72
CA PHE A 147 2.12 1.21 -1.26
C PHE A 147 1.18 2.05 -2.12
N ARG A 148 0.54 3.04 -1.49
CA ARG A 148 -0.15 4.14 -2.15
C ARG A 148 0.16 5.47 -1.47
N ALA A 149 0.68 6.42 -2.25
CA ALA A 149 0.99 7.76 -1.79
C ALA A 149 -0.28 8.57 -1.47
N GLY A 150 -0.29 9.16 -0.28
CA GLY A 150 -1.25 10.17 0.15
C GLY A 150 -1.31 11.34 -0.81
N GLY A 151 -2.52 11.72 -1.24
CA GLY A 151 -2.71 12.75 -2.25
C GLY A 151 -2.13 12.42 -3.64
N ARG A 152 -1.65 11.18 -3.84
CA ARG A 152 -0.84 10.73 -5.01
C ARG A 152 0.51 11.45 -5.12
N ILE A 153 1.04 11.93 -4.00
CA ILE A 153 2.25 12.74 -3.97
C ILE A 153 3.47 11.85 -3.90
N GLU A 154 4.23 11.83 -4.99
CA GLU A 154 5.52 11.13 -5.07
C GLU A 154 6.57 12.07 -5.68
N ASP A 155 7.80 11.89 -5.23
CA ASP A 155 9.00 12.47 -5.82
C ASP A 155 10.10 11.39 -5.92
N ASN A 156 11.27 11.78 -6.43
CA ASN A 156 12.37 10.82 -6.57
C ASN A 156 12.90 10.33 -5.22
N ASP A 157 12.83 11.13 -4.16
CA ASP A 157 13.29 10.74 -2.83
C ASP A 157 12.40 9.63 -2.25
N LEU A 158 11.07 9.78 -2.35
CA LEU A 158 10.12 8.71 -2.03
C LEU A 158 10.33 7.49 -2.93
N SER A 159 10.48 7.67 -4.24
CA SER A 159 10.74 6.58 -5.19
C SER A 159 11.98 5.76 -4.81
N HIS A 160 13.09 6.43 -4.45
CA HIS A 160 14.33 5.77 -4.02
C HIS A 160 14.16 5.02 -2.70
N TRP A 161 13.37 5.59 -1.78
CA TRP A 161 13.04 4.94 -0.53
C TRP A 161 12.17 3.69 -0.75
N LEU A 162 11.15 3.75 -1.61
CA LEU A 162 10.31 2.60 -1.98
C LEU A 162 11.12 1.48 -2.63
N GLU A 163 12.06 1.81 -3.51
CA GLU A 163 12.97 0.85 -4.16
C GLU A 163 13.81 0.03 -3.18
N GLN A 164 13.95 0.51 -1.95
CA GLN A 164 14.55 -0.30 -0.91
C GLN A 164 13.60 -1.41 -0.46
N TRP A 165 12.36 -1.10 -0.06
CA TRP A 165 11.56 -2.05 0.73
C TRP A 165 10.23 -2.53 0.12
N ILE A 166 9.61 -1.76 -0.78
CA ILE A 166 8.24 -1.99 -1.25
C ILE A 166 8.26 -2.38 -2.74
N PRO A 167 7.89 -3.63 -3.10
CA PRO A 167 7.98 -4.09 -4.48
C PRO A 167 6.89 -3.52 -5.40
N PHE A 168 5.72 -3.17 -4.87
CA PHE A 168 4.57 -2.75 -5.67
C PHE A 168 4.04 -1.39 -5.23
N ASP A 169 3.97 -0.46 -6.17
CA ASP A 169 3.50 0.90 -5.95
C ASP A 169 2.28 1.17 -6.83
N TYR A 170 1.16 1.53 -6.21
CA TYR A 170 -0.10 1.84 -6.87
C TYR A 170 -0.39 3.35 -6.84
N SER A 171 0.62 4.21 -6.83
CA SER A 171 0.45 5.66 -6.70
C SER A 171 0.23 6.40 -8.02
N ASN A 172 0.59 5.80 -9.15
CA ASN A 172 0.52 6.46 -10.46
C ASN A 172 -0.93 6.80 -10.86
N CYS A 173 -1.28 8.09 -10.84
CA CYS A 173 -2.60 8.58 -11.21
C CYS A 173 -2.67 9.15 -12.64
N SER A 174 -1.77 8.74 -13.53
CA SER A 174 -1.78 9.17 -14.94
C SER A 174 -3.12 8.87 -15.64
N GLY A 175 -3.44 9.69 -16.64
CA GLY A 175 -4.69 9.58 -17.37
C GLY A 175 -5.07 10.90 -18.03
N ASN A 176 -6.37 11.11 -18.22
CA ASN A 176 -6.89 12.38 -18.71
C ASN A 176 -7.06 13.36 -17.55
N VAL A 177 -5.95 13.90 -17.05
CA VAL A 177 -5.88 14.83 -15.92
C VAL A 177 -5.57 16.23 -16.42
N ASP A 178 -6.31 17.23 -15.94
CA ASP A 178 -5.93 18.64 -16.10
C ASP A 178 -4.86 19.01 -15.08
N TRP A 179 -3.60 18.84 -15.47
CA TRP A 179 -2.42 19.14 -14.65
C TRP A 179 -2.23 20.64 -14.35
N GLU A 180 -2.93 21.52 -15.07
CA GLU A 180 -2.89 22.97 -14.91
C GLU A 180 -4.01 23.50 -14.02
N ARG A 181 -4.98 22.64 -13.66
CA ARG A 181 -6.04 22.92 -12.67
C ARG A 181 -5.43 23.46 -11.38
N ARG A 182 -6.04 24.51 -10.83
CA ARG A 182 -5.65 25.04 -9.52
C ARG A 182 -6.36 24.31 -8.39
N GLU A 183 -5.60 23.86 -7.41
CA GLU A 183 -6.10 23.30 -6.16
C GLU A 183 -6.53 24.42 -5.20
N SER A 184 -7.12 24.04 -4.07
CA SER A 184 -7.64 25.01 -3.08
C SER A 184 -6.58 25.92 -2.47
N ASP A 185 -5.31 25.52 -2.51
CA ASP A 185 -4.16 26.33 -2.08
C ASP A 185 -3.64 27.28 -3.18
N GLY A 186 -4.30 27.29 -4.34
CA GLY A 186 -3.96 28.12 -5.49
C GLY A 186 -2.84 27.55 -6.38
N LYS A 187 -2.17 26.47 -5.98
CA LYS A 187 -1.12 25.84 -6.80
C LYS A 187 -1.73 25.02 -7.93
N LYS A 188 -1.00 24.85 -9.02
CA LYS A 188 -1.37 23.90 -10.07
C LYS A 188 -1.26 22.48 -9.53
N LEU A 189 -2.12 21.58 -9.98
CA LEU A 189 -2.09 20.19 -9.57
C LEU A 189 -0.69 19.57 -9.75
N LYS A 190 -0.03 19.83 -10.89
CA LYS A 190 1.34 19.35 -11.15
C LYS A 190 2.41 19.85 -10.18
N GLU A 191 2.16 20.97 -9.49
CA GLU A 191 3.09 21.48 -8.47
C GLU A 191 2.91 20.72 -7.14
N VAL A 192 1.72 20.14 -6.92
CA VAL A 192 1.37 19.33 -5.74
C VAL A 192 1.69 17.85 -5.97
N CYS A 193 1.18 17.25 -7.05
CA CYS A 193 1.46 15.89 -7.49
C CYS A 193 1.59 15.84 -9.01
N ASP A 194 2.65 15.23 -9.53
CA ASP A 194 2.93 15.20 -10.97
C ASP A 194 3.11 13.78 -11.48
N TRP A 195 2.11 13.28 -12.20
CA TRP A 195 2.20 12.04 -12.98
C TRP A 195 1.99 12.30 -14.47
N SER A 196 2.22 13.54 -14.92
CA SER A 196 1.94 13.97 -16.29
C SER A 196 2.79 13.28 -17.35
N ARG A 197 3.95 12.75 -16.96
CA ARG A 197 4.85 11.99 -17.83
C ARG A 197 4.77 10.48 -17.59
N ALA A 198 3.94 10.05 -16.65
CA ALA A 198 3.85 8.65 -16.29
C ALA A 198 3.04 7.81 -17.28
N SER A 199 3.42 6.54 -17.39
CA SER A 199 2.74 5.60 -18.29
C SER A 199 1.25 5.56 -17.97
N ARG A 200 0.43 5.61 -19.03
CA ARG A 200 -1.02 5.38 -18.99
C ARG A 200 -1.41 3.93 -19.27
N ASP A 201 -0.43 3.08 -19.57
CA ASP A 201 -0.66 1.65 -19.80
C ASP A 201 -1.21 0.96 -18.55
N TRP A 202 -2.00 -0.09 -18.75
CA TRP A 202 -2.49 -0.97 -17.70
C TRP A 202 -1.51 -2.11 -17.38
N PHE A 203 -0.36 -2.15 -18.04
CA PHE A 203 0.80 -2.91 -17.59
C PHE A 203 1.74 -2.03 -16.77
N PRO A 204 2.23 -2.52 -15.61
CA PRO A 204 3.12 -1.73 -14.77
C PRO A 204 4.48 -1.51 -15.44
N TYR A 205 5.23 -0.53 -14.94
CA TYR A 205 6.59 -0.27 -15.38
C TYR A 205 7.57 -0.24 -14.21
N HIS A 206 8.83 -0.51 -14.49
CA HIS A 206 9.94 -0.24 -13.57
C HIS A 206 10.32 1.24 -13.68
N PRO A 207 10.33 2.03 -12.60
CA PRO A 207 10.66 3.45 -12.67
C PRO A 207 12.16 3.71 -12.95
N SER A 208 12.46 4.89 -13.50
CA SER A 208 13.84 5.38 -13.60
C SER A 208 14.31 5.97 -12.28
N PHE A 209 15.63 5.88 -12.04
CA PHE A 209 16.25 6.47 -10.87
C PHE A 209 16.15 8.00 -10.90
N GLU A 210 16.33 8.61 -12.07
CA GLU A 210 16.32 10.06 -12.27
C GLU A 210 14.90 10.63 -12.34
N ASP A 211 13.92 9.79 -12.62
CA ASP A 211 12.55 10.18 -12.87
C ASP A 211 11.58 9.03 -12.66
N TYR A 212 10.94 9.00 -11.50
CA TYR A 212 9.98 7.97 -11.11
C TYR A 212 8.78 7.82 -12.06
N GLN A 213 8.48 8.82 -12.88
CA GLN A 213 7.35 8.80 -13.80
C GLN A 213 7.61 7.92 -15.03
N ILE A 214 8.86 7.73 -15.45
CA ILE A 214 9.18 7.04 -16.71
C ILE A 214 9.82 5.67 -16.46
N SER A 215 9.78 4.81 -17.49
CA SER A 215 10.42 3.50 -17.44
C SER A 215 11.94 3.62 -17.26
N GLY A 216 12.50 2.75 -16.41
CA GLY A 216 13.92 2.62 -16.13
C GLY A 216 14.25 1.27 -15.49
N ASN A 217 15.25 1.24 -14.61
CA ASN A 217 15.88 0.00 -14.14
C ASN A 217 15.78 -0.24 -12.62
N GLN A 218 14.91 0.50 -11.92
CA GLN A 218 14.59 0.17 -10.52
C GLN A 218 13.85 -1.18 -10.46
N ARG A 219 13.91 -1.88 -9.33
CA ARG A 219 13.34 -3.22 -9.17
C ARG A 219 11.85 -3.20 -8.81
N ARG A 220 11.37 -2.13 -8.17
CA ARG A 220 9.93 -1.98 -7.86
C ARG A 220 9.11 -1.81 -9.13
N TRP A 221 7.81 -2.10 -9.05
CA TRP A 221 6.84 -1.91 -10.12
C TRP A 221 5.84 -0.82 -9.77
N VAL A 222 5.60 0.08 -10.70
CA VAL A 222 4.60 1.15 -10.60
C VAL A 222 3.37 0.79 -11.43
N PHE A 223 2.22 0.78 -10.78
CA PHE A 223 0.92 0.47 -11.35
C PHE A 223 0.08 1.74 -11.48
N ARG A 224 -0.52 1.94 -12.65
CA ARG A 224 -1.53 2.97 -12.87
C ARG A 224 -2.76 2.67 -12.00
N CYS A 225 -3.14 3.60 -11.15
CA CYS A 225 -4.29 3.52 -10.24
C CYS A 225 -4.89 4.92 -9.99
N PRO A 226 -5.59 5.49 -10.97
CA PRO A 226 -6.21 6.81 -10.87
C PRO A 226 -7.47 6.79 -9.98
N ASP A 227 -7.95 7.98 -9.64
CA ASP A 227 -9.21 8.14 -8.92
C ASP A 227 -10.36 7.53 -9.73
N LEU A 228 -11.23 6.79 -9.05
CA LEU A 228 -12.46 6.29 -9.67
C LEU A 228 -13.35 7.46 -10.10
N ALA A 229 -13.64 8.37 -9.16
CA ALA A 229 -14.47 9.54 -9.41
C ALA A 229 -14.14 10.68 -8.43
N SER A 230 -13.30 11.60 -8.89
CA SER A 230 -13.00 12.85 -8.19
C SER A 230 -12.97 14.04 -9.15
N PRO A 231 -12.85 15.28 -8.63
CA PRO A 231 -12.62 16.46 -9.47
C PRO A 231 -11.28 16.44 -10.24
N VAL A 232 -10.33 15.59 -9.84
CA VAL A 232 -9.01 15.48 -10.47
C VAL A 232 -9.02 14.49 -11.63
N HIS A 233 -9.67 13.34 -11.44
CA HIS A 233 -9.78 12.32 -12.46
C HIS A 233 -11.07 11.52 -12.29
N GLN A 234 -11.60 11.02 -13.40
CA GLN A 234 -12.71 10.08 -13.43
C GLN A 234 -12.33 8.92 -14.35
N LEU A 235 -12.40 7.69 -13.83
CA LEU A 235 -12.16 6.50 -14.64
C LEU A 235 -13.25 6.39 -15.72
N SER A 236 -12.85 6.48 -16.98
CA SER A 236 -13.79 6.51 -18.11
C SER A 236 -14.07 5.13 -18.69
N GLU A 237 -15.13 5.01 -19.50
CA GLU A 237 -15.37 3.79 -20.29
C GLU A 237 -14.24 3.54 -21.31
N ALA A 238 -13.58 4.59 -21.79
CA ALA A 238 -12.43 4.48 -22.69
C ALA A 238 -11.24 3.84 -21.96
N ASP A 239 -10.93 4.31 -20.74
CA ASP A 239 -9.87 3.74 -19.89
C ASP A 239 -10.09 2.23 -19.64
N ILE A 240 -11.33 1.83 -19.33
CA ILE A 240 -11.67 0.42 -19.12
C ILE A 240 -11.56 -0.36 -20.44
N THR A 241 -12.03 0.21 -21.55
CA THR A 241 -11.94 -0.41 -22.88
C THR A 241 -10.48 -0.65 -23.29
N GLU A 242 -9.57 0.27 -23.00
CA GLU A 242 -8.13 0.12 -23.25
C GLU A 242 -7.55 -1.12 -22.53
N ALA A 243 -7.95 -1.37 -21.27
CA ALA A 243 -7.51 -2.56 -20.53
C ALA A 243 -8.00 -3.87 -21.19
N PHE A 244 -9.25 -3.91 -21.66
CA PHE A 244 -9.79 -5.07 -22.35
C PHE A 244 -9.21 -5.25 -23.75
N GLN A 245 -8.95 -4.17 -24.49
CA GLN A 245 -8.30 -4.20 -25.79
C GLN A 245 -6.89 -4.78 -25.69
N ARG A 246 -6.11 -4.35 -24.69
CA ARG A 246 -4.79 -4.92 -24.38
C ARG A 246 -4.87 -6.44 -24.16
N ALA A 247 -5.84 -6.89 -23.37
CA ALA A 247 -6.07 -8.31 -23.15
C ALA A 247 -6.53 -9.07 -24.40
N GLN A 248 -7.35 -8.44 -25.25
CA GLN A 248 -7.76 -9.00 -26.54
C GLN A 248 -6.57 -9.22 -27.48
N GLU A 249 -5.56 -8.36 -27.40
CA GLU A 249 -4.31 -8.42 -28.17
C GLU A 249 -3.30 -9.44 -27.61
N GLY A 250 -3.63 -10.07 -26.48
CA GLY A 250 -2.87 -11.17 -25.89
C GLY A 250 -2.01 -10.79 -24.68
N GLU A 251 -2.10 -9.54 -24.24
CA GLU A 251 -1.31 -8.99 -23.13
C GLU A 251 -2.15 -8.81 -21.87
N ASP A 252 -1.67 -9.27 -20.72
CA ASP A 252 -2.41 -9.11 -19.46
C ASP A 252 -2.46 -7.62 -19.04
N ALA A 253 -3.52 -7.24 -18.33
CA ALA A 253 -3.76 -5.86 -17.87
C ALA A 253 -4.14 -5.83 -16.38
N VAL A 254 -3.72 -4.80 -15.65
CA VAL A 254 -4.16 -4.50 -14.29
C VAL A 254 -4.97 -3.21 -14.31
N LEU A 255 -6.28 -3.34 -14.32
CA LEU A 255 -7.22 -2.21 -14.22
C LEU A 255 -7.39 -1.85 -12.74
N ALA A 256 -6.55 -0.94 -12.23
CA ALA A 256 -6.63 -0.47 -10.86
C ALA A 256 -7.26 0.93 -10.77
N PHE A 257 -8.00 1.18 -9.70
CA PHE A 257 -8.55 2.48 -9.35
C PHE A 257 -8.70 2.57 -7.83
N PHE A 258 -8.83 3.79 -7.32
CA PHE A 258 -9.02 4.00 -5.88
C PHE A 258 -10.20 4.89 -5.51
N GLU A 259 -10.67 4.69 -4.28
CA GLU A 259 -11.61 5.53 -3.56
C GLU A 259 -11.27 5.59 -2.07
N HIS A 260 -12.08 6.31 -1.27
CA HIS A 260 -11.85 6.47 0.17
C HIS A 260 -13.03 5.97 0.98
N ASP A 261 -12.74 5.37 2.13
CA ASP A 261 -13.68 4.87 3.15
C ASP A 261 -14.54 5.96 3.81
N ARG A 262 -14.12 7.22 3.71
CA ARG A 262 -14.76 8.36 4.37
C ARG A 262 -15.89 9.00 3.57
N ARG A 263 -16.18 8.54 2.35
CA ARG A 263 -17.22 9.13 1.48
C ARG A 263 -18.46 8.24 1.52
N ASP A 264 -19.58 8.78 1.93
CA ASP A 264 -20.85 8.04 2.05
C ASP A 264 -21.28 7.32 0.74
N HIS A 265 -21.05 7.94 -0.41
CA HIS A 265 -21.41 7.42 -1.73
C HIS A 265 -20.38 6.48 -2.36
N VAL A 266 -19.30 6.11 -1.65
CA VAL A 266 -18.22 5.29 -2.23
C VAL A 266 -18.72 3.96 -2.79
N LYS A 267 -19.67 3.31 -2.11
CA LYS A 267 -20.24 2.03 -2.56
C LYS A 267 -21.02 2.18 -3.86
N ASP A 268 -21.75 3.29 -4.03
CA ASP A 268 -22.54 3.52 -5.22
C ASP A 268 -21.61 3.81 -6.40
N LYS A 269 -20.55 4.59 -6.18
CA LYS A 269 -19.53 4.86 -7.19
C LYS A 269 -18.83 3.59 -7.66
N ILE A 270 -18.42 2.72 -6.75
CA ILE A 270 -17.75 1.45 -7.09
C ILE A 270 -18.66 0.57 -7.95
N HIS A 271 -19.93 0.44 -7.61
CA HIS A 271 -20.87 -0.35 -8.42
C HIS A 271 -21.17 0.31 -9.76
N GLN A 272 -21.60 1.57 -9.75
CA GLN A 272 -22.14 2.24 -10.93
C GLN A 272 -21.05 2.67 -11.92
N HIS A 273 -19.92 3.18 -11.45
CA HIS A 273 -18.87 3.68 -12.33
C HIS A 273 -17.86 2.61 -12.71
N ALA A 274 -17.42 1.76 -11.77
CA ALA A 274 -16.49 0.67 -12.07
C ALA A 274 -17.21 -0.62 -12.48
N CYS A 275 -17.92 -1.28 -11.56
CA CYS A 275 -18.37 -2.66 -11.77
C CYS A 275 -19.34 -2.81 -12.96
N GLN A 276 -20.31 -1.90 -13.10
CA GLN A 276 -21.23 -1.87 -14.24
C GLN A 276 -20.50 -1.63 -15.56
N THR A 277 -19.55 -0.69 -15.59
CA THR A 277 -18.82 -0.36 -16.82
C THR A 277 -17.87 -1.48 -17.24
N ILE A 278 -17.20 -2.13 -16.29
CA ILE A 278 -16.38 -3.33 -16.53
C ILE A 278 -17.24 -4.46 -17.10
N THR A 279 -18.44 -4.69 -16.52
CA THR A 279 -19.37 -5.70 -17.02
C THR A 279 -19.82 -5.40 -18.46
N ARG A 280 -20.12 -4.13 -18.76
CA ARG A 280 -20.45 -3.69 -20.13
C ARG A 280 -19.28 -3.86 -21.10
N ALA A 281 -18.05 -3.57 -20.68
CA ALA A 281 -16.86 -3.82 -21.49
C ALA A 281 -16.67 -5.33 -21.75
N ALA A 282 -16.81 -6.18 -20.73
CA ALA A 282 -16.71 -7.63 -20.87
C ALA A 282 -17.71 -8.22 -21.89
N GLN A 283 -18.91 -7.64 -22.02
CA GLN A 283 -19.89 -8.04 -23.05
C GLN A 283 -19.41 -7.73 -24.48
N LYS A 284 -18.60 -6.68 -24.66
CA LYS A 284 -17.99 -6.30 -25.94
C LYS A 284 -16.76 -7.18 -26.27
N PHE A 285 -16.03 -7.64 -25.25
CA PHE A 285 -14.82 -8.45 -25.36
C PHE A 285 -15.03 -9.89 -24.83
N GLN A 286 -15.97 -10.63 -25.42
CA GLN A 286 -16.50 -11.89 -24.86
C GLN A 286 -15.46 -13.00 -24.65
N ASN A 287 -14.35 -12.99 -25.36
CA ASN A 287 -13.26 -13.94 -25.24
C ASN A 287 -12.18 -13.50 -24.22
N VAL A 288 -12.21 -12.25 -23.75
CA VAL A 288 -11.31 -11.74 -22.71
C VAL A 288 -11.88 -12.11 -21.35
N ARG A 289 -11.09 -12.84 -20.55
CA ARG A 289 -11.44 -13.10 -19.15
C ARG A 289 -10.98 -11.95 -18.28
N TRP A 290 -11.74 -11.66 -17.24
CA TRP A 290 -11.38 -10.69 -16.21
C TRP A 290 -11.71 -11.24 -14.82
N VAL A 291 -10.90 -10.86 -13.82
CA VAL A 291 -11.05 -11.32 -12.44
C VAL A 291 -10.83 -10.18 -11.45
N TYR A 292 -11.52 -10.22 -10.32
CA TYR A 292 -11.14 -9.39 -9.18
C TYR A 292 -9.90 -9.97 -8.50
N ALA A 293 -9.00 -9.09 -8.04
CA ALA A 293 -7.84 -9.47 -7.27
C ALA A 293 -7.45 -8.32 -6.33
N ASN A 294 -6.87 -8.66 -5.18
CA ASN A 294 -6.18 -7.64 -4.39
C ASN A 294 -4.88 -7.21 -5.10
N ALA A 295 -4.29 -6.09 -4.66
CA ALA A 295 -3.15 -5.45 -5.32
C ALA A 295 -1.94 -6.39 -5.50
N ALA A 296 -1.48 -7.06 -4.42
CA ALA A 296 -0.34 -7.98 -4.52
C ALA A 296 -0.64 -9.19 -5.42
N GLU A 297 -1.85 -9.74 -5.36
CA GLU A 297 -2.25 -10.86 -6.22
C GLU A 297 -2.29 -10.45 -7.71
N ALA A 298 -2.86 -9.29 -8.02
CA ALA A 298 -2.87 -8.74 -9.38
C ALA A 298 -1.44 -8.54 -9.91
N ALA A 299 -0.56 -7.93 -9.09
CA ALA A 299 0.84 -7.74 -9.41
C ALA A 299 1.55 -9.07 -9.70
N MET A 300 1.43 -10.05 -8.81
CA MET A 300 2.03 -11.38 -9.01
C MET A 300 1.56 -12.04 -10.30
N LYS A 301 0.24 -12.00 -10.58
CA LYS A 301 -0.33 -12.68 -11.73
C LYS A 301 0.04 -12.02 -13.05
N VAL A 302 -0.03 -10.68 -13.15
CA VAL A 302 0.30 -9.96 -14.40
C VAL A 302 1.80 -10.08 -14.72
N LEU A 303 2.64 -10.05 -13.69
CA LEU A 303 4.10 -10.15 -13.81
C LEU A 303 4.59 -11.60 -13.90
N ARG A 304 3.68 -12.57 -13.74
CA ARG A 304 3.97 -14.02 -13.71
C ARG A 304 5.03 -14.38 -12.67
N LEU A 305 5.00 -13.70 -11.53
CA LEU A 305 5.87 -14.00 -10.40
C LEU A 305 5.40 -15.28 -9.73
N SER A 306 6.36 -16.14 -9.38
CA SER A 306 6.06 -17.35 -8.61
C SER A 306 5.85 -16.98 -7.15
N LYS A 307 4.80 -17.53 -6.53
CA LYS A 307 4.64 -17.46 -5.08
C LYS A 307 5.79 -18.21 -4.42
N THR A 308 6.58 -17.52 -3.61
CA THR A 308 7.68 -18.12 -2.84
C THR A 308 7.34 -18.11 -1.36
N GLN A 309 8.23 -18.69 -0.54
CA GLN A 309 8.13 -18.57 0.91
C GLN A 309 8.54 -17.16 1.34
N ALA A 310 7.81 -16.57 2.29
CA ALA A 310 8.21 -15.32 2.92
C ALA A 310 9.61 -15.46 3.55
N PRO A 311 10.46 -14.42 3.49
CA PRO A 311 11.78 -14.48 4.11
C PRO A 311 11.65 -14.65 5.62
N SER A 312 12.49 -15.50 6.21
CA SER A 312 12.58 -15.66 7.65
C SER A 312 13.95 -15.25 8.14
N PHE A 313 14.00 -14.61 9.30
CA PHE A 313 15.24 -14.04 9.82
C PHE A 313 15.76 -14.76 11.06
N SER A 314 17.07 -14.76 11.23
CA SER A 314 17.71 -15.11 12.49
C SER A 314 18.66 -14.00 12.92
N ILE A 315 18.84 -13.87 14.23
CA ILE A 315 19.64 -12.82 14.85
C ILE A 315 20.63 -13.44 15.84
N ARG A 316 21.85 -12.91 15.86
CA ARG A 316 22.83 -13.22 16.90
C ARG A 316 23.69 -12.00 17.22
N ILE A 317 24.23 -11.96 18.42
CA ILE A 317 25.20 -10.94 18.82
C ILE A 317 26.59 -11.30 18.28
N GLN A 318 27.32 -10.28 17.85
CA GLN A 318 28.74 -10.34 17.49
C GLN A 318 29.55 -9.47 18.45
N SER A 319 30.88 -9.51 18.29
CA SER A 319 31.78 -8.61 19.02
C SER A 319 31.35 -7.14 18.90
N ASN A 320 31.67 -6.36 19.94
CA ASN A 320 31.32 -4.94 20.05
C ASN A 320 29.80 -4.67 20.04
N ASN A 321 29.01 -5.60 20.58
CA ASN A 321 27.55 -5.46 20.72
C ASN A 321 26.84 -5.15 19.40
N ARG A 322 27.25 -5.80 18.31
CA ARG A 322 26.61 -5.67 16.99
C ARG A 322 25.65 -6.82 16.75
N LEU A 323 24.54 -6.55 16.07
CA LEU A 323 23.57 -7.56 15.66
C LEU A 323 23.93 -8.07 14.26
N MET A 324 24.17 -9.38 14.15
CA MET A 324 24.24 -10.04 12.86
C MET A 324 22.89 -10.64 12.51
N ILE A 325 22.37 -10.24 11.36
CA ILE A 325 21.08 -10.65 10.83
C ILE A 325 21.33 -11.55 9.63
N THR A 326 20.62 -12.67 9.56
CA THR A 326 20.63 -13.55 8.39
C THR A 326 19.22 -13.89 7.94
N THR A 327 19.04 -14.18 6.65
CA THR A 327 17.76 -14.59 6.06
C THR A 327 17.82 -16.01 5.48
N SER A 328 16.69 -16.70 5.45
CA SER A 328 16.52 -18.01 4.81
C SER A 328 16.38 -17.95 3.28
N GLY A 329 16.16 -16.77 2.71
CA GLY A 329 15.90 -16.60 1.27
C GLY A 329 16.19 -15.20 0.76
N ASP A 330 16.06 -15.02 -0.55
CA ASP A 330 16.25 -13.71 -1.18
C ASP A 330 15.17 -12.71 -0.72
N ILE A 331 15.55 -11.45 -0.67
CA ILE A 331 14.66 -10.33 -0.35
C ILE A 331 14.63 -9.36 -1.53
N PHE A 332 13.56 -8.58 -1.63
CA PHE A 332 13.38 -7.53 -2.63
C PHE A 332 14.50 -6.48 -2.50
N GLY A 333 14.68 -5.95 -1.29
CA GLY A 333 15.64 -4.89 -1.01
C GLY A 333 17.10 -5.30 -0.96
N THR A 334 17.98 -4.32 -0.73
CA THR A 334 19.42 -4.58 -0.50
C THR A 334 19.71 -5.06 0.93
N GLN A 335 18.82 -4.75 1.87
CA GLN A 335 18.84 -5.15 3.27
C GLN A 335 17.42 -5.27 3.82
N PRO A 336 17.19 -5.95 4.96
CA PRO A 336 15.89 -5.91 5.60
C PRO A 336 15.68 -4.56 6.32
N PHE A 337 14.43 -4.12 6.44
CA PHE A 337 14.06 -3.08 7.38
C PHE A 337 14.24 -3.62 8.79
N THR A 338 15.08 -2.97 9.58
CA THR A 338 15.39 -3.40 10.94
C THR A 338 15.16 -2.25 11.92
N CYS A 339 14.40 -2.53 12.96
CA CYS A 339 14.12 -1.60 14.04
C CYS A 339 14.29 -2.28 15.40
N ALA A 340 14.41 -1.49 16.46
CA ALA A 340 14.55 -1.98 17.81
C ALA A 340 13.84 -1.05 18.81
N VAL A 341 13.52 -1.61 19.98
CA VAL A 341 13.11 -0.80 21.13
C VAL A 341 14.28 -0.72 22.10
N ILE A 342 14.87 0.47 22.22
CA ILE A 342 16.05 0.75 23.03
C ILE A 342 15.69 1.86 24.03
N ALA A 343 15.85 1.58 25.33
CA ALA A 343 15.44 2.50 26.40
C ALA A 343 13.99 2.99 26.27
N GLY A 344 13.09 2.12 25.79
CA GLY A 344 11.68 2.43 25.54
C GLY A 344 11.40 3.26 24.28
N LYS A 345 12.39 3.54 23.44
CA LYS A 345 12.23 4.28 22.18
C LYS A 345 12.38 3.35 20.97
N TYR A 346 11.61 3.63 19.93
CA TYR A 346 11.68 2.91 18.66
C TYR A 346 12.80 3.54 17.82
N ASP A 347 13.81 2.75 17.50
CA ASP A 347 14.96 3.17 16.71
C ASP A 347 15.06 2.31 15.44
N ILE A 348 15.42 2.94 14.32
CA ILE A 348 15.81 2.22 13.12
C ILE A 348 17.27 1.84 13.23
N LEU A 349 17.61 0.62 12.84
CA LEU A 349 18.99 0.12 12.85
C LEU A 349 19.53 0.08 11.42
N PRO A 350 20.38 1.04 11.02
CA PRO A 350 21.11 0.94 9.76
C PRO A 350 21.98 -0.33 9.75
N LEU A 351 22.01 -0.99 8.61
CA LEU A 351 22.79 -2.21 8.44
C LEU A 351 23.90 -2.02 7.42
N GLN A 352 24.96 -2.79 7.59
CA GLN A 352 26.00 -3.00 6.60
C GLN A 352 25.82 -4.38 5.96
N VAL A 353 25.81 -4.43 4.63
CA VAL A 353 25.84 -5.71 3.90
C VAL A 353 27.22 -6.33 4.07
N ILE A 354 27.29 -7.54 4.63
CA ILE A 354 28.55 -8.28 4.84
C ILE A 354 28.61 -9.58 4.03
N GLY A 355 27.53 -9.92 3.33
CA GLY A 355 27.45 -11.07 2.43
C GLY A 355 26.02 -11.28 1.95
N ARG A 356 25.83 -12.21 1.00
CA ARG A 356 24.48 -12.55 0.52
C ARG A 356 23.62 -13.04 1.68
N GLY A 357 22.51 -12.34 1.91
CA GLY A 357 21.57 -12.66 2.99
C GLY A 357 22.14 -12.46 4.40
N LYS A 358 23.18 -11.63 4.56
CA LYS A 358 23.85 -11.37 5.83
C LYS A 358 24.15 -9.88 6.01
N TRP A 359 23.74 -9.36 7.16
CA TRP A 359 23.89 -7.96 7.51
C TRP A 359 24.38 -7.79 8.94
N LEU A 360 25.00 -6.65 9.20
CA LEU A 360 25.56 -6.32 10.50
C LEU A 360 25.16 -4.90 10.90
N SER A 361 24.53 -4.73 12.06
CA SER A 361 24.16 -3.41 12.58
C SER A 361 25.38 -2.62 13.05
N SER A 362 25.19 -1.34 13.37
CA SER A 362 26.07 -0.61 14.29
C SER A 362 26.05 -1.22 15.71
N ALA A 363 27.00 -0.84 16.56
CA ALA A 363 26.98 -1.25 17.96
C ALA A 363 25.71 -0.74 18.65
N ILE A 364 25.08 -1.58 19.46
CA ILE A 364 23.85 -1.24 20.19
C ILE A 364 24.04 -1.36 21.71
N PRO A 365 23.36 -0.54 22.51
CA PRO A 365 23.44 -0.62 23.96
C PRO A 365 22.52 -1.74 24.48
N LEU A 366 23.06 -2.96 24.58
CA LEU A 366 22.31 -4.17 24.95
C LEU A 366 21.59 -4.07 26.30
N ASP A 367 22.12 -3.31 27.25
CA ASP A 367 21.53 -3.13 28.58
C ASP A 367 20.16 -2.42 28.53
N PHE A 368 19.88 -1.70 27.44
CA PHE A 368 18.61 -1.00 27.21
C PHE A 368 17.80 -1.60 26.07
N LEU A 369 18.31 -2.64 25.39
CA LEU A 369 17.59 -3.32 24.33
C LEU A 369 16.44 -4.13 24.93
N THR A 370 15.27 -4.07 24.29
CA THR A 370 14.11 -4.88 24.70
C THR A 370 13.56 -5.71 23.57
N LYS A 371 13.44 -5.13 22.36
CA LYS A 371 12.93 -5.81 21.17
C LYS A 371 13.75 -5.47 19.93
N VAL A 372 13.79 -6.39 18.98
CA VAL A 372 14.29 -6.19 17.61
C VAL A 372 13.26 -6.72 16.63
N GLY A 373 12.89 -5.90 15.66
CA GLY A 373 12.01 -6.24 14.55
C GLY A 373 12.81 -6.25 13.24
N ILE A 374 12.60 -7.28 12.43
CA ILE A 374 13.25 -7.45 11.14
C ILE A 374 12.17 -7.80 10.12
N ALA A 375 12.09 -7.03 9.05
CA ALA A 375 11.11 -7.24 7.99
C ALA A 375 11.69 -7.04 6.60
N ALA A 376 11.23 -7.82 5.64
CA ALA A 376 11.46 -7.56 4.22
C ALA A 376 10.39 -8.23 3.37
N ASN A 377 10.20 -7.72 2.16
CA ASN A 377 9.44 -8.39 1.12
C ASN A 377 10.35 -9.31 0.31
N HIS A 378 9.80 -10.39 -0.24
CA HIS A 378 10.35 -11.05 -1.43
C HIS A 378 9.95 -10.26 -2.70
N LEU A 379 10.60 -10.50 -3.84
CA LEU A 379 10.26 -9.87 -5.13
C LEU A 379 8.79 -10.07 -5.54
N GLY A 380 8.20 -11.20 -5.14
CA GLY A 380 6.78 -11.53 -5.33
C GLY A 380 5.82 -10.87 -4.34
N GLY A 381 6.29 -10.01 -3.44
CA GLY A 381 5.46 -9.34 -2.43
C GLY A 381 5.10 -10.19 -1.21
N GLN A 382 5.76 -11.33 -1.00
CA GLN A 382 5.59 -12.08 0.26
C GLN A 382 6.39 -11.37 1.36
N ALA A 383 5.68 -10.74 2.30
CA ALA A 383 6.28 -10.09 3.45
C ALA A 383 6.71 -11.12 4.50
N GLY A 384 7.96 -11.03 4.94
CA GLY A 384 8.49 -11.78 6.07
C GLY A 384 8.78 -10.84 7.22
N VAL A 385 8.24 -11.13 8.40
CA VAL A 385 8.46 -10.36 9.63
C VAL A 385 8.94 -11.29 10.73
N SER A 386 9.94 -10.86 11.48
CA SER A 386 10.45 -11.58 12.65
C SER A 386 10.74 -10.60 13.78
N VAL A 387 10.08 -10.80 14.91
CA VAL A 387 10.28 -10.00 16.12
C VAL A 387 10.95 -10.86 17.18
N PHE A 388 11.93 -10.29 17.87
CA PHE A 388 12.71 -10.93 18.92
C PHE A 388 12.71 -10.08 20.17
N GLU A 389 12.46 -10.70 21.32
CA GLU A 389 12.65 -10.10 22.64
C GLU A 389 14.06 -10.41 23.14
N TRP A 390 14.69 -9.40 23.74
CA TRP A 390 16.00 -9.51 24.37
C TRP A 390 15.82 -9.59 25.89
N SER A 391 16.15 -10.74 26.46
CA SER A 391 16.13 -10.98 27.90
C SER A 391 17.15 -12.06 28.25
N GLU A 392 17.66 -12.05 29.49
CA GLU A 392 18.61 -13.08 29.96
C GLU A 392 19.85 -13.26 29.04
N GLN A 393 20.26 -12.19 28.37
CA GLN A 393 21.35 -12.20 27.37
C GLN A 393 21.10 -13.11 26.14
N THR A 394 19.83 -13.40 25.84
CA THR A 394 19.41 -14.20 24.70
C THR A 394 18.23 -13.58 23.94
N PHE A 395 18.11 -13.94 22.66
CA PHE A 395 16.98 -13.55 21.82
C PHE A 395 15.91 -14.63 21.81
N HIS A 396 14.67 -14.25 22.13
CA HIS A 396 13.50 -15.12 22.08
C HIS A 396 12.60 -14.63 20.95
N ARG A 397 12.33 -15.49 19.96
CA ARG A 397 11.42 -15.14 18.87
C ARG A 397 10.00 -15.02 19.41
N VAL A 398 9.38 -13.86 19.19
CA VAL A 398 7.98 -13.61 19.53
C VAL A 398 7.11 -14.24 18.44
N LYS A 399 6.07 -14.97 18.87
CA LYS A 399 5.00 -15.41 17.96
C LYS A 399 3.85 -14.42 18.09
N LYS A 400 3.28 -13.99 16.97
CA LYS A 400 2.05 -13.22 16.98
C LYS A 400 0.92 -14.14 17.46
N GLU A 401 0.34 -13.88 18.63
CA GLU A 401 -0.86 -14.58 19.09
C GLU A 401 -2.11 -13.95 18.45
N GLY A 402 -3.04 -14.78 17.97
CA GLY A 402 -4.44 -14.39 17.80
C GLY A 402 -4.82 -13.42 16.66
N VAL A 403 -3.99 -13.16 15.65
CA VAL A 403 -4.40 -12.33 14.50
C VAL A 403 -4.29 -13.10 13.19
N LEU A 404 -5.33 -12.99 12.36
CA LEU A 404 -5.43 -13.56 11.03
C LEU A 404 -4.22 -13.14 10.19
N SER A 405 -3.57 -14.12 9.54
CA SER A 405 -2.47 -13.84 8.62
C SER A 405 -3.05 -13.41 7.28
N LEU A 406 -3.33 -12.13 7.15
CA LEU A 406 -3.74 -11.47 5.90
C LEU A 406 -2.53 -10.95 5.14
#